data_AF-A0A9D4LXX8-F1
#
_entry.id   AF-A0A9D4LXX8-F1
#
_cell.length_a   1.000
_cell.length_b   1.000
_cell.length_c   1.000
_cell.angle_alpha   90.00
_cell.angle_beta   90.00
_cell.angle_gamma   90.00
#
_symmetry.space_group_name_H-M   'P 1'
#
loop_
_entity.id
_entity.type
_entity.pdbx_description
1 polymer ?
#
loop_
_entity_poly.entity_id
_entity_poly.type
_entity_poly.pdbx_seq_one_letter_code
_entity_poly.pdbx_strand_id
1 'polypeptide(L)'
;MVTKSKTEKSAERTGCIESFFERDDVSRCMPGKQDVTQSNDEQKKQTRILTDYLSNLHEIVCAETEGIKCSLAQFCKLRPRHTSITLTSLISRNTCLCTTHQNMALKLKCLRSVNVDISPNPEVVSKAVG
;
A
#
# COMPACT_ATOMS: atom_id res chain seq x y z
N MET A 1 0.55 6.14 -38.84
CA MET A 1 0.71 5.72 -37.43
C MET A 1 0.80 6.97 -36.58
N VAL A 2 -0.23 7.29 -35.81
CA VAL A 2 -0.27 8.52 -35.00
C VAL A 2 0.59 8.30 -33.76
N THR A 3 1.72 9.00 -33.67
CA THR A 3 2.56 8.99 -32.47
C THR A 3 1.89 9.87 -31.41
N LYS A 4 1.32 9.26 -30.36
CA LYS A 4 0.73 9.97 -29.22
C LYS A 4 1.71 10.98 -28.62
N SER A 5 1.19 12.15 -28.28
CA SER A 5 1.91 13.30 -27.72
C SER A 5 2.47 12.98 -26.33
N LYS A 6 3.57 13.63 -25.93
CA LYS A 6 4.25 13.38 -24.63
C LYS A 6 3.31 13.52 -23.42
N THR A 7 2.36 14.46 -23.50
CA THR A 7 1.37 14.77 -22.47
C THR A 7 0.28 13.69 -22.38
N GLU A 8 -0.18 13.18 -23.51
CA GLU A 8 -1.22 12.14 -23.60
C GLU A 8 -0.72 10.81 -23.02
N LYS A 9 0.54 10.45 -23.32
CA LYS A 9 1.19 9.27 -22.72
C LYS A 9 1.33 9.37 -21.20
N SER A 10 1.40 10.58 -20.64
CA SER A 10 1.51 10.78 -19.19
C SER A 10 0.16 10.63 -18.49
N ALA A 11 -0.91 11.15 -19.09
CA ALA A 11 -2.27 11.00 -18.56
C ALA A 11 -2.72 9.53 -18.59
N GLU A 12 -2.45 8.82 -19.70
CA GLU A 12 -2.76 7.39 -19.85
C GLU A 12 -2.04 6.52 -18.80
N ARG A 13 -0.77 6.81 -18.52
CA ARG A 13 -0.03 6.14 -17.44
C ARG A 13 -0.63 6.39 -16.06
N THR A 14 -1.08 7.62 -15.81
CA THR A 14 -1.67 7.99 -14.51
C THR A 14 -2.96 7.21 -14.31
N GLY A 15 -3.88 7.23 -15.28
CA GLY A 15 -5.14 6.48 -15.19
C GLY A 15 -4.94 4.96 -15.05
N CYS A 16 -3.93 4.39 -15.71
CA CYS A 16 -3.61 2.96 -15.55
C CYS A 16 -3.08 2.62 -14.15
N ILE A 17 -2.19 3.45 -13.59
CA ILE A 17 -1.67 3.27 -12.23
C ILE A 17 -2.78 3.46 -11.19
N GLU A 18 -3.67 4.44 -11.38
CA GLU A 18 -4.83 4.65 -10.52
C GLU A 18 -5.76 3.43 -10.53
N SER A 19 -6.07 2.91 -11.71
CA SER A 19 -6.89 1.71 -11.88
C SER A 19 -6.24 0.47 -11.27
N PHE A 20 -4.90 0.34 -11.39
CA PHE A 20 -4.15 -0.75 -10.77
C PHE A 20 -4.30 -0.74 -9.24
N PHE A 21 -4.22 0.43 -8.62
CA PHE A 21 -4.37 0.58 -7.18
C PHE A 21 -5.79 0.28 -6.67
N GLU A 22 -6.82 0.42 -7.50
CA GLU A 22 -8.22 0.14 -7.15
C GLU A 22 -8.59 -1.34 -7.25
N ARG A 23 -7.74 -2.20 -7.83
CA ARG A 23 -7.98 -3.64 -7.93
C ARG A 23 -7.99 -4.31 -6.55
N ASP A 24 -8.84 -5.33 -6.39
CA ASP A 24 -9.02 -6.07 -5.13
C ASP A 24 -7.83 -6.98 -4.76
N ASP A 25 -6.98 -7.34 -5.72
CA ASP A 25 -5.74 -8.10 -5.50
C ASP A 25 -4.58 -7.20 -5.04
N VAL A 26 -4.61 -5.91 -5.40
CA VAL A 26 -3.59 -4.90 -5.05
C VAL A 26 -3.95 -4.15 -3.77
N SER A 27 -5.24 -3.95 -3.51
CA SER A 27 -5.72 -3.28 -2.30
C SER A 27 -7.07 -3.83 -1.85
N ARG A 28 -7.34 -3.79 -0.55
CA ARG A 28 -8.60 -4.25 0.04
C ARG A 28 -9.40 -3.09 0.61
N CYS A 29 -10.72 -3.09 0.42
CA CYS A 29 -11.60 -2.16 1.13
C CYS A 29 -11.59 -2.45 2.64
N MET A 30 -11.50 -1.39 3.43
CA MET A 30 -11.70 -1.48 4.87
C MET A 30 -13.19 -1.70 5.18
N PRO A 31 -13.52 -2.45 6.24
CA PRO A 31 -14.90 -2.79 6.55
C PRO A 31 -15.63 -1.72 7.38
N GLY A 32 -14.93 -0.77 8.00
CA GLY A 32 -15.52 0.17 8.94
C GLY A 32 -16.31 1.29 8.27
N LYS A 33 -17.46 1.65 8.83
CA LYS A 33 -18.26 2.80 8.37
C LYS A 33 -17.53 4.15 8.52
N GLN A 34 -16.58 4.23 9.44
CA GLN A 34 -15.71 5.39 9.65
C GLN A 34 -14.51 5.41 8.70
N ASP A 35 -14.22 4.30 8.03
CA ASP A 35 -13.12 4.18 7.06
C ASP A 35 -13.53 4.78 5.72
N VAL A 36 -14.11 5.99 5.70
CA VAL A 36 -14.55 6.70 4.50
C VAL A 36 -13.77 7.99 4.40
N THR A 37 -13.06 8.19 3.29
CA THR A 37 -12.38 9.46 3.02
C THR A 37 -13.28 10.35 2.17
N GLN A 38 -13.36 11.62 2.55
CA GLN A 38 -14.05 12.65 1.79
C GLN A 38 -12.99 13.65 1.32
N SER A 39 -12.83 13.75 0.01
CA SER A 39 -12.09 14.84 -0.63
C SER A 39 -13.11 15.94 -0.96
N ASN A 40 -12.74 17.21 -0.80
CA ASN A 40 -13.66 18.36 -0.85
C ASN A 40 -14.52 18.47 -2.13
N ASP A 41 -14.14 17.79 -3.21
CA ASP A 41 -14.84 17.81 -4.51
C ASP A 41 -15.27 16.42 -5.03
N GLU A 42 -15.04 15.34 -4.27
CA GLU A 42 -15.33 13.97 -4.76
C GLU A 42 -16.33 13.22 -3.89
N GLN A 43 -17.01 12.26 -4.52
CA GLN A 43 -17.87 11.31 -3.83
C GLN A 43 -17.11 10.61 -2.70
N LYS A 44 -17.82 10.36 -1.60
CA LYS A 44 -17.29 9.63 -0.44
C LYS A 44 -16.80 8.25 -0.90
N LYS A 45 -15.50 7.98 -0.76
CA LYS A 45 -14.90 6.68 -1.12
C LYS A 45 -14.46 5.93 0.12
N GLN A 46 -14.75 4.62 0.15
CA GLN A 46 -14.28 3.73 1.20
C GLN A 46 -12.75 3.64 1.17
N THR A 47 -12.12 3.66 2.34
CA THR A 47 -10.67 3.53 2.53
C THR A 47 -10.22 2.15 2.13
N ARG A 48 -9.16 2.09 1.33
CA ARG A 48 -8.51 0.86 0.91
C ARG A 48 -7.15 0.73 1.58
N ILE A 49 -6.67 -0.48 1.80
CA ILE A 49 -5.31 -0.73 2.28
C ILE A 49 -4.61 -1.59 1.24
N LEU A 50 -3.37 -1.26 0.90
CA LEU A 50 -2.58 -2.07 0.00
C LEU A 50 -2.41 -3.50 0.55
N THR A 51 -2.35 -4.49 -0.33
CA THR A 51 -2.12 -5.89 0.06
C THR A 51 -0.64 -6.15 0.33
N ASP A 52 0.24 -5.42 -0.37
CA ASP A 52 1.70 -5.56 -0.27
C ASP A 52 2.42 -4.20 -0.20
N TYR A 53 3.74 -4.23 -0.15
CA TYR A 53 4.62 -3.07 -0.20
C TYR A 53 4.62 -2.43 -1.59
N LEU A 54 4.79 -1.11 -1.62
CA LEU A 54 4.87 -0.34 -2.87
C LEU A 54 6.00 -0.81 -3.79
N SER A 55 7.11 -1.33 -3.25
CA SER A 55 8.19 -1.92 -4.04
C SER A 55 7.71 -3.15 -4.81
N ASN A 56 7.01 -4.06 -4.14
CA ASN A 56 6.53 -5.30 -4.73
C ASN A 56 5.42 -5.02 -5.75
N LEU A 57 4.48 -4.14 -5.39
CA LEU A 57 3.42 -3.70 -6.29
C LEU A 57 3.96 -2.98 -7.53
N HIS A 58 5.07 -2.25 -7.39
CA HIS A 58 5.77 -1.60 -8.51
C HIS A 58 6.39 -2.63 -9.46
N GLU A 59 6.98 -3.70 -8.94
CA GLU A 59 7.48 -4.81 -9.76
C GLU A 59 6.35 -5.51 -10.52
N ILE A 60 5.21 -5.76 -9.84
CA ILE A 60 4.03 -6.37 -10.45
C ILE A 60 3.49 -5.51 -11.59
N VAL A 61 3.25 -4.20 -11.36
CA VAL A 61 2.67 -3.35 -12.41
C VAL A 61 3.61 -3.19 -13.61
N CYS A 62 4.92 -3.16 -13.37
CA CYS A 62 5.92 -3.11 -14.44
C CYS A 62 6.01 -4.43 -15.23
N ALA A 63 5.70 -5.57 -14.60
CA ALA A 63 5.66 -6.87 -15.26
C ALA A 63 4.34 -7.10 -16.03
N GLU A 64 3.20 -6.69 -15.46
CA GLU A 64 1.88 -6.91 -16.06
C GLU A 64 1.58 -5.96 -17.22
N THR A 65 2.07 -4.71 -17.16
CA THR A 65 1.71 -3.69 -18.14
C THR A 65 2.86 -3.34 -19.07
N GLU A 66 2.87 -3.97 -20.24
CA GLU A 66 3.81 -3.64 -21.31
C GLU A 66 3.70 -2.16 -21.71
N GLY A 67 4.75 -1.38 -21.43
CA GLY A 67 4.84 0.04 -21.80
C GLY A 67 4.79 1.04 -20.64
N ILE A 68 4.46 0.61 -19.42
CA ILE A 68 4.56 1.44 -18.21
C ILE A 68 5.94 1.24 -17.57
N LYS A 69 6.92 2.00 -18.08
CA LYS A 69 8.21 2.18 -17.42
C LYS A 69 8.14 3.41 -16.54
N CYS A 70 8.05 3.21 -15.24
CA CYS A 70 8.18 4.27 -14.24
C CYS A 70 9.15 3.82 -13.14
N SER A 71 9.85 4.78 -12.53
CA SER A 71 10.65 4.48 -11.34
C SER A 71 9.73 4.32 -10.12
N LEU A 72 10.19 3.60 -9.09
CA LEU A 72 9.45 3.48 -7.83
C LEU A 72 9.05 4.85 -7.26
N ALA A 73 9.95 5.84 -7.32
CA ALA A 73 9.66 7.19 -6.87
C ALA A 73 8.53 7.85 -7.67
N GLN A 74 8.47 7.63 -8.98
CA GLN A 74 7.40 8.13 -9.83
C GLN A 74 6.09 7.39 -9.55
N PHE A 75 6.13 6.07 -9.38
CA PHE A 75 4.98 5.25 -8.99
C PHE A 75 4.37 5.74 -7.67
N CYS A 76 5.20 5.99 -6.65
CA CYS A 76 4.74 6.54 -5.37
C CYS A 76 4.09 7.92 -5.49
N LYS A 77 4.54 8.76 -6.44
CA LYS A 77 3.95 10.10 -6.70
C LYS A 77 2.65 10.03 -7.49
N LEU A 78 2.53 9.06 -8.38
CA LEU A 78 1.34 8.80 -9.20
C LEU A 78 0.24 8.07 -8.43
N ARG A 79 0.53 7.66 -7.19
CA ARG A 79 -0.49 7.18 -6.28
C ARG A 79 -1.54 8.27 -6.08
N PRO A 80 -2.80 8.00 -6.43
CA PRO A 80 -3.86 8.99 -6.32
C PRO A 80 -4.01 9.42 -4.86
N ARG A 81 -3.97 10.74 -4.62
CA ARG A 81 -4.11 11.34 -3.29
C ARG A 81 -5.54 11.27 -2.76
N HIS A 82 -6.48 11.21 -3.69
CA HIS A 82 -7.92 11.18 -3.46
C HIS A 82 -8.44 9.78 -3.16
N THR A 83 -7.78 8.76 -3.71
CA THR A 83 -8.04 7.38 -3.36
C THR A 83 -7.42 7.15 -2.00
N SER A 84 -8.30 6.90 -1.05
CA SER A 84 -8.13 6.58 0.36
C SER A 84 -7.31 5.31 0.61
N ILE A 85 -6.20 5.17 -0.11
CA ILE A 85 -5.31 4.04 -0.04
C ILE A 85 -4.37 4.36 1.10
N THR A 86 -4.45 3.58 2.17
CA THR A 86 -3.49 3.65 3.26
C THR A 86 -2.32 2.74 2.93
N LEU A 87 -1.11 3.15 3.32
CA LEU A 87 0.04 2.25 3.22
C LEU A 87 -0.26 1.02 4.05
N THR A 88 0.21 -0.12 3.57
CA THR A 88 0.23 -1.35 4.35
C THR A 88 0.96 -1.11 5.68
N SER A 89 0.20 -0.90 6.75
CA SER A 89 0.73 -1.04 8.10
C SER A 89 0.77 -2.53 8.40
N LEU A 90 1.79 -2.99 9.10
CA LEU A 90 1.95 -4.42 9.36
C LEU A 90 0.86 -5.03 10.25
N ILE A 91 0.18 -4.19 11.04
CA ILE A 91 -1.03 -4.57 11.78
C ILE A 91 -2.20 -4.82 10.81
N SER A 92 -2.20 -4.13 9.66
CA SER A 92 -3.17 -4.34 8.59
C SER A 92 -2.76 -5.43 7.60
N ARG A 93 -1.50 -5.91 7.59
CA ARG A 93 -1.22 -7.18 6.94
C ARG A 93 -1.97 -8.24 7.72
N ASN A 94 -2.69 -9.10 7.01
CA ASN A 94 -2.98 -10.43 7.51
C ASN A 94 -1.63 -11.15 7.61
N THR A 95 -0.73 -10.73 8.52
CA THR A 95 0.31 -11.63 9.03
C THR A 95 -0.41 -12.90 9.39
N CYS A 96 0.18 -14.07 9.15
CA CYS A 96 -0.49 -15.28 9.56
C CYS A 96 -0.95 -15.09 11.01
N LEU A 97 -2.22 -15.38 11.28
CA LEU A 97 -2.72 -15.48 12.66
C LEU A 97 -2.11 -16.71 13.36
N CYS A 98 -0.97 -17.18 12.85
CA CYS A 98 -0.11 -18.14 13.46
C CYS A 98 0.35 -17.59 14.81
N THR A 99 0.47 -18.50 15.75
CA THR A 99 0.88 -18.22 17.12
C THR A 99 2.21 -17.47 17.17
N THR A 100 3.14 -17.71 16.24
CA THR A 100 4.44 -17.04 16.18
C THR A 100 4.32 -15.52 15.98
N HIS A 101 3.61 -15.06 14.96
CA HIS A 101 3.48 -13.62 14.69
C HIS A 101 2.62 -12.93 15.75
N GLN A 102 1.56 -13.58 16.25
CA GLN A 102 0.76 -13.05 17.36
C GLN A 102 1.57 -12.92 18.65
N ASN A 103 2.33 -13.95 19.03
CA ASN A 103 3.17 -13.94 20.23
C ASN A 103 4.24 -12.85 20.15
N MET A 104 4.84 -12.64 18.98
CA MET A 104 5.82 -11.58 18.79
C MET A 104 5.19 -10.18 18.94
N ALA A 105 4.02 -9.95 18.34
CA ALA A 105 3.29 -8.69 18.50
C ALA A 105 2.93 -8.40 19.98
N LEU A 106 2.49 -9.43 20.72
CA LEU A 106 2.20 -9.32 22.16
C LEU A 106 3.46 -9.00 22.97
N LYS A 107 4.58 -9.67 22.70
CA LYS A 107 5.87 -9.41 23.36
C LYS A 107 6.35 -7.98 23.12
N LEU A 108 6.29 -7.49 21.89
CA LEU A 108 6.66 -6.11 21.56
C LEU A 108 5.77 -5.08 22.25
N LYS A 109 4.46 -5.36 22.37
CA LYS A 109 3.53 -4.52 23.11
C LYS A 109 3.91 -4.44 24.59
N CYS A 110 4.26 -5.56 25.22
CA CYS A 110 4.75 -5.58 26.61
C CYS A 110 6.07 -4.81 26.77
N LEU A 111 7.05 -5.00 25.88
CA LEU A 111 8.33 -4.28 25.94
C LEU A 111 8.14 -2.76 25.87
N ARG A 112 7.21 -2.29 25.05
CA ARG A 112 6.86 -0.86 25.00
C ARG A 112 6.17 -0.38 26.26
N SER A 113 5.35 -1.21 26.92
CA SER A 113 4.74 -0.85 28.20
C SER A 113 5.76 -0.62 29.32
N VAL A 114 6.97 -1.18 29.18
CA VAL A 114 8.10 -0.97 30.11
C VAL A 114 9.11 0.06 29.59
N ASN A 115 8.71 0.95 28.68
CA ASN A 115 9.51 2.04 28.10
C ASN A 115 10.78 1.60 27.32
N VAL A 116 10.79 0.39 26.75
CA VAL A 116 11.85 0.00 25.81
C VAL A 116 11.54 0.59 24.43
N ASP A 117 12.48 1.40 23.91
CA ASP A 117 12.38 1.96 22.57
C ASP A 117 12.67 0.87 21.52
N ILE A 118 11.61 0.19 21.09
CA ILE A 118 11.66 -0.86 20.09
C ILE A 118 10.60 -0.63 19.02
N SER A 119 10.93 -1.01 17.78
CA SER A 119 10.00 -0.96 16.66
C SER A 119 8.72 -1.77 16.97
N PRO A 120 7.51 -1.26 16.64
CA PRO A 120 6.29 -2.04 16.81
C PRO A 120 6.18 -3.18 15.79
N ASN A 121 7.11 -3.22 14.84
CA ASN A 121 7.11 -4.11 13.71
C ASN A 121 7.86 -5.41 14.06
N PRO A 122 7.16 -6.55 14.22
CA PRO A 122 7.77 -7.84 14.58
C PRO A 122 8.79 -8.35 13.57
N GLU A 123 8.69 -7.98 12.29
CA GLU A 123 9.59 -8.43 11.23
C GLU A 123 10.93 -7.68 11.24
N VAL A 124 10.92 -6.40 11.64
CA VAL A 124 12.16 -5.62 11.81
C VAL A 124 12.99 -6.22 12.95
N VAL A 125 12.31 -6.68 13.99
CA VAL A 125 12.96 -7.30 15.16
C VAL A 125 13.44 -8.71 14.83
N SER A 126 12.67 -9.52 14.10
CA SER A 126 13.09 -10.88 13.73
C SER A 126 14.27 -10.90 12.76
N LYS A 127 14.37 -9.94 11.83
CA LYS A 127 15.53 -9.81 10.93
C LYS A 127 16.81 -9.32 11.61
N ALA A 128 16.71 -8.70 12.79
CA ALA A 128 17.86 -8.21 13.53
C ALA A 128 18.54 -9.29 14.39
N VAL A 129 17.92 -10.48 14.53
CA VAL A 129 18.37 -11.57 15.42
C VAL A 129 18.87 -12.80 14.64
N GLY A 130 18.79 -12.78 13.31
CA GLY A 130 19.36 -13.82 12.43
C GLY A 130 20.56 -13.29 11.66
#